data_AF-A0A069PAN2-F1
#
_entry.id   AF-A0A069PAN2-F1
#
_cell.length_a   1.000
_cell.length_b   1.000
_cell.length_c   1.000
_cell.angle_alpha   90.00
_cell.angle_beta   90.00
_cell.angle_gamma   90.00
#
_symmetry.space_group_name_H-M   'P 1'
#
loop_
_entity.id
_entity.type
_entity.pdbx_description
1 polymer ?
#
loop_
_entity_poly.entity_id
_entity_poly.type
_entity_poly.pdbx_seq_one_letter_code
_entity_poly.pdbx_strand_id
1 'polypeptide(L)'
;YTIEGKWKYEEHDWVAGPGSIVYETAASTHTFEVVEAGKNGDVLTLVQVNGDLLFLDAKDNIVALENWKTSLNRYLAYCEQHDIKPKDLTAFN
;
A
#
# COMPACT_ATOMS: atom_id res chain seq x y z
N TYR A 1 3.39 -6.48 7.13
CA TYR A 1 3.81 -7.89 7.27
C TYR A 1 3.99 -8.46 5.88
N THR A 2 5.18 -9.00 5.59
CA THR A 2 5.50 -9.55 4.26
C THR A 2 5.09 -11.02 4.20
N ILE A 3 4.26 -11.37 3.23
CA ILE A 3 3.75 -12.73 3.01
C ILE A 3 4.59 -13.43 1.94
N GLU A 4 4.79 -12.80 0.79
CA GLU A 4 5.61 -13.33 -0.32
C GLU A 4 6.48 -12.24 -0.96
N GLY A 5 7.59 -12.67 -1.58
CA GLY A 5 8.56 -11.79 -2.24
C GLY A 5 9.46 -11.02 -1.26
N LYS A 6 10.32 -10.16 -1.83
CA LYS A 6 11.22 -9.26 -1.11
C LYS A 6 11.12 -7.85 -1.68
N TRP A 7 11.16 -6.87 -0.79
CA TRP A 7 11.02 -5.45 -1.12
C TRP A 7 11.83 -4.60 -0.15
N LYS A 8 12.04 -3.34 -0.50
CA LYS A 8 12.68 -2.36 0.36
C LYS A 8 12.12 -0.96 0.14
N TYR A 9 12.53 -0.04 1.01
CA TYR A 9 12.49 1.39 0.73
C TYR A 9 13.90 1.87 0.34
N GLU A 10 14.02 2.70 -0.70
CA GLU A 10 15.31 3.21 -1.18
C GLU A 10 16.09 3.94 -0.07
N GLU A 11 15.38 4.59 0.84
CA GLU A 11 15.88 5.36 1.97
C GLU A 11 16.51 4.51 3.09
N HIS A 12 16.46 3.18 2.95
CA HIS A 12 16.92 2.24 3.95
C HIS A 12 17.81 1.12 3.36
N ASP A 13 18.74 0.64 4.19
CA ASP A 13 19.69 -0.43 3.82
C ASP A 13 19.12 -1.84 4.00
N TRP A 14 17.98 -1.98 4.67
CA TRP A 14 17.35 -3.28 4.92
C TRP A 14 16.52 -3.77 3.73
N VAL A 15 16.27 -5.08 3.69
CA VAL A 15 15.32 -5.72 2.75
C VAL A 15 14.32 -6.55 3.55
N ALA A 16 13.03 -6.29 3.34
CA ALA A 16 11.93 -7.04 3.93
C ALA A 16 11.65 -8.30 3.09
N GLY A 17 11.39 -9.42 3.76
CA GLY A 17 11.09 -10.71 3.14
C GLY A 17 10.04 -11.48 3.95
N PRO A 18 9.62 -12.69 3.53
CA PRO A 18 8.51 -13.40 4.17
C PRO A 18 8.69 -13.53 5.69
N GLY A 19 7.67 -13.13 6.45
CA GLY A 19 7.68 -13.09 7.91
C GLY A 19 8.15 -11.77 8.53
N SER A 20 8.76 -10.86 7.77
CA SER A 20 9.20 -9.57 8.30
C SER A 20 8.02 -8.64 8.66
N ILE A 21 8.22 -7.83 9.70
CA ILE A 21 7.35 -6.70 10.05
C ILE A 21 8.15 -5.42 9.85
N VAL A 22 7.59 -4.50 9.08
CA VAL A 22 8.09 -3.14 8.90
C VAL A 22 7.10 -2.20 9.58
N TYR A 23 7.63 -1.20 10.30
CA TYR A 23 6.84 -0.18 10.96
C TYR A 23 7.34 1.20 10.52
N GLU A 24 6.48 1.94 9.83
CA GLU A 24 6.76 3.29 9.35
C GLU A 24 6.26 4.31 10.37
N THR A 25 7.12 5.24 10.78
CA THR A 25 6.75 6.28 11.73
C THR A 25 5.98 7.40 11.04
N ALA A 26 5.13 8.11 11.79
CA ALA A 26 4.40 9.26 11.27
C ALA A 26 5.34 10.29 10.62
N ALA A 27 4.87 10.94 9.54
CA ALA A 27 5.62 11.95 8.78
C ALA A 27 6.96 11.48 8.18
N SER A 28 7.14 10.17 7.99
CA SER A 28 8.24 9.63 7.18
C SER A 28 7.87 9.61 5.69
N THR A 29 8.88 9.56 4.81
CA THR A 29 8.74 9.54 3.34
C THR A 29 9.54 8.37 2.81
N HIS A 30 8.96 7.60 1.89
CA HIS A 30 9.53 6.34 1.41
C HIS A 30 9.27 6.09 -0.06
N THR A 31 10.22 5.43 -0.71
CA THR A 31 10.15 5.00 -2.12
C THR A 31 10.18 3.47 -2.18
N PHE A 32 9.04 2.85 -2.47
CA PHE A 32 8.91 1.39 -2.50
C PHE A 32 9.58 0.76 -3.74
N GLU A 33 10.39 -0.26 -3.50
CA GLU A 33 11.08 -1.02 -4.55
C GLU A 33 10.90 -2.53 -4.35
N VAL A 34 10.56 -3.26 -5.43
CA VAL A 34 10.56 -4.72 -5.45
C VAL A 34 11.97 -5.23 -5.73
N VAL A 35 12.52 -5.99 -4.78
CA VAL A 35 13.87 -6.59 -4.92
C VAL A 35 13.80 -7.98 -5.54
N GLU A 36 12.82 -8.79 -5.13
CA GLU A 36 12.61 -10.15 -5.64
C GLU A 36 11.11 -10.48 -5.61
N ALA A 37 10.54 -10.81 -6.75
CA ALA A 37 9.13 -11.21 -6.83
C ALA A 37 8.89 -12.61 -6.22
N GLY A 38 7.70 -12.80 -5.65
CA GLY A 38 7.20 -14.09 -5.18
C GLY A 38 6.77 -15.01 -6.32
N LYS A 39 6.08 -16.10 -5.96
CA LYS A 39 5.76 -17.19 -6.89
C LYS A 39 4.89 -16.73 -8.07
N ASN A 40 4.02 -15.75 -7.85
CA ASN A 40 3.10 -15.24 -8.87
C ASN A 40 3.66 -14.00 -9.61
N GLY A 41 4.93 -13.66 -9.41
CA GLY A 41 5.53 -12.47 -10.00
C GLY A 41 5.23 -11.16 -9.25
N ASP A 42 4.72 -11.25 -8.02
CA ASP A 42 4.35 -10.12 -7.17
C ASP A 42 5.02 -10.19 -5.78
N VAL A 43 5.04 -9.05 -5.09
CA VAL A 43 5.28 -9.01 -3.64
C VAL A 43 3.91 -8.91 -2.97
N LEU A 44 3.67 -9.75 -1.98
CA LEU A 44 2.41 -9.77 -1.24
C LEU A 44 2.64 -9.32 0.21
N THR A 45 1.94 -8.27 0.61
CA THR A 45 2.03 -7.70 1.96
C THR A 45 0.65 -7.48 2.56
N LEU A 46 0.52 -7.78 3.86
CA LEU A 46 -0.57 -7.25 4.68
C LEU A 46 -0.14 -5.90 5.26
N VAL A 47 -0.91 -4.86 4.97
CA VAL A 47 -0.63 -3.47 5.36
C VAL A 47 -1.81 -2.91 6.15
N GLN A 48 -1.52 -2.22 7.24
CA GLN A 48 -2.47 -1.37 7.95
C GLN A 48 -1.95 0.07 7.89
N VAL A 49 -2.65 0.91 7.12
CA VAL A 49 -2.30 2.33 6.97
C VAL A 49 -3.20 3.15 7.89
N ASN A 50 -2.61 4.11 8.60
CA ASN A 50 -3.33 5.06 9.44
C ASN A 50 -3.07 6.47 8.89
N GLY A 51 -4.12 7.18 8.51
CA GLY A 51 -4.02 8.51 7.88
C GLY A 51 -4.00 8.45 6.35
N ASP A 52 -3.43 9.50 5.76
CA ASP A 52 -3.41 9.73 4.31
C ASP A 52 -2.00 9.45 3.76
N LEU A 53 -1.92 8.96 2.52
CA LEU A 53 -0.68 8.87 1.74
C LEU A 53 -0.59 10.08 0.82
N LEU A 54 0.46 10.88 0.98
CA LEU A 54 0.76 12.03 0.13
C LEU A 54 1.86 11.64 -0.85
N PHE A 55 1.52 11.57 -2.15
CA PHE A 55 2.50 11.28 -3.18
C PHE A 55 3.22 12.57 -3.56
N LEU A 56 4.55 12.49 -3.56
CA LEU A 56 5.43 13.63 -3.81
C LEU A 56 6.08 13.52 -5.19
N ASP A 57 6.31 14.66 -5.84
CA ASP A 57 7.24 14.75 -6.97
C ASP A 57 8.70 14.91 -6.49
N ALA A 58 9.65 14.95 -7.42
CA ALA A 58 11.07 15.13 -7.12
C ALA A 58 11.44 16.51 -6.50
N LYS A 59 10.47 17.41 -6.31
CA LYS A 59 10.63 18.72 -5.68
C LYS A 59 9.81 18.82 -4.40
N ASP A 60 9.39 17.69 -3.83
CA ASP A 60 8.58 17.58 -2.62
C ASP A 60 7.18 18.24 -2.72
N ASN A 61 6.67 18.49 -3.93
CA ASN A 61 5.30 18.94 -4.09
C ASN A 61 4.34 17.76 -3.99
N ILE A 62 3.23 17.94 -3.29
CA ILE A 62 2.14 16.96 -3.25
C ILE A 62 1.45 16.94 -4.63
N VAL A 63 1.51 15.79 -5.30
CA VAL A 63 0.90 15.57 -6.63
C VAL A 63 -0.33 14.68 -6.58
N ALA A 64 -0.47 13.85 -5.54
CA ALA A 64 -1.68 13.06 -5.30
C ALA A 64 -1.86 12.78 -3.80
N LEU A 65 -3.08 12.42 -3.43
CA LEU A 65 -3.47 12.05 -2.07
C LEU A 65 -4.34 10.81 -2.11
N GLU A 66 -3.98 9.79 -1.33
CA GLU A 66 -4.81 8.61 -1.08
C GLU A 66 -5.24 8.56 0.38
N ASN A 67 -6.52 8.27 0.61
CA ASN A 67 -7.08 8.10 1.93
C ASN A 67 -8.23 7.08 1.91
N TRP A 68 -8.95 6.94 3.02
CA TRP A 68 -10.05 5.97 3.10
C TRP A 68 -11.18 6.27 2.10
N LYS A 69 -11.43 7.56 1.77
CA LYS A 69 -12.47 7.95 0.81
C LYS A 69 -12.07 7.58 -0.61
N THR A 70 -10.84 7.90 -1.04
CA THR A 70 -10.36 7.54 -2.38
C THR A 70 -10.28 6.03 -2.54
N SER A 71 -9.87 5.31 -1.50
CA SER A 71 -9.83 3.84 -1.47
C SER A 71 -11.22 3.22 -1.58
N LEU A 72 -12.19 3.71 -0.80
CA LEU A 72 -13.58 3.24 -0.87
C LEU A 72 -14.20 3.55 -2.24
N ASN A 73 -13.98 4.75 -2.77
CA ASN A 73 -14.47 5.13 -4.10
C ASN A 73 -13.91 4.20 -5.19
N ARG A 74 -12.61 3.88 -5.14
CA ARG A 74 -11.98 2.93 -6.08
C ARG A 74 -12.57 1.54 -5.97
N TYR A 75 -12.77 1.05 -4.74
CA TYR A 75 -13.42 -0.24 -4.49
C TYR A 75 -14.82 -0.30 -5.09
N LEU A 76 -15.67 0.70 -4.79
CA LEU A 76 -17.03 0.76 -5.28
C LEU A 76 -17.10 0.89 -6.80
N ALA A 77 -16.26 1.74 -7.39
CA ALA A 77 -16.20 1.92 -8.85
C ALA A 77 -15.80 0.62 -9.57
N TYR A 78 -14.82 -0.11 -9.05
CA TYR A 78 -14.44 -1.41 -9.59
C TYR A 78 -15.60 -2.42 -9.47
N CYS A 79 -16.25 -2.46 -8.31
CA CYS A 79 -17.42 -3.33 -8.11
C CYS A 79 -18.54 -3.05 -9.12
N GLU A 80 -18.88 -1.77 -9.34
CA GLU A 80 -19.88 -1.36 -10.32
C GLU A 80 -19.48 -1.74 -11.75
N GLN A 81 -18.23 -1.45 -12.15
CA GLN A 81 -17.73 -1.75 -13.50
C GLN A 81 -17.79 -3.24 -13.85
N HIS A 82 -17.67 -4.11 -12.84
CA HIS A 82 -17.57 -5.56 -13.03
C HIS A 82 -18.80 -6.34 -12.54
N ASP A 83 -19.91 -5.66 -12.23
CA ASP A 83 -21.15 -6.27 -11.69
C ASP A 83 -20.91 -7.14 -10.44
N ILE A 84 -20.01 -6.67 -9.58
CA ILE A 84 -19.69 -7.32 -8.30
C ILE A 84 -20.48 -6.61 -7.21
N LYS A 85 -21.35 -7.34 -6.50
CA LYS A 85 -22.05 -6.79 -5.33
C LYS A 85 -21.04 -6.35 -4.25
N PRO A 86 -20.96 -5.05 -3.92
CA PRO A 86 -20.02 -4.59 -2.91
C PRO A 86 -20.43 -5.06 -1.51
N LYS A 87 -19.43 -5.26 -0.65
CA LYS A 87 -19.57 -5.43 0.79
C LYS A 87 -19.42 -4.08 1.48
N ASP A 88 -20.06 -3.90 2.62
CA ASP A 88 -19.82 -2.73 3.46
C ASP A 88 -18.48 -2.90 4.19
N LEU A 89 -17.50 -2.10 3.80
CA LEU A 89 -16.16 -2.08 4.39
C LEU A 89 -16.01 -0.99 5.47
N THR A 90 -17.08 -0.27 5.80
CA THR A 90 -17.07 0.87 6.74
C THR A 90 -17.63 0.49 8.12
N ALA A 91 -18.45 -0.55 8.19
CA ALA A 91 -18.99 -1.07 9.43
C ALA A 91 -18.06 -2.09 10.09
N PHE A 92 -17.95 -2.02 11.42
CA PHE A 92 -17.30 -3.03 12.26
C PHE A 92 -18.39 -4.00 12.75
N ASN A 93 -18.68 -5.02 11.95
CA ASN A 93 -19.68 -6.05 12.24
C ASN A 93 -19.06 -7.31 12.84
#